data_AF-A0A918EJ30-F1
#
_entry.id   AF-A0A918EJ30-F1
#
_cell.length_a   1.000
_cell.length_b   1.000
_cell.length_c   1.000
_cell.angle_alpha   90.00
_cell.angle_beta   90.00
_cell.angle_gamma   90.00
#
_symmetry.space_group_name_H-M   'P 1'
#
loop_
_entity.id
_entity.type
_entity.pdbx_description
1 polymer ?
#
loop_
_entity_poly.entity_id
_entity_poly.type
_entity_poly.pdbx_seq_one_letter_code
_entity_poly.pdbx_strand_id
1 'polypeptide(L)'
;MGRARTAAAHGGHRHGDRGQVAVEFTGMVPLVLGVLLLLWQAALIGYTYSLAGNAADEAARAGAVGGDCAGAAGSKLSGAWSASTSCGVAGDLYTADVSLRVPALFPGANLPFTVVAHAAAADERGE
;
A
#
# COMPACT_ATOMS: atom_id res chain seq x y z
N MET A 1 -65.29 -53.28 -5.77
CA MET A 1 -63.85 -53.44 -6.06
C MET A 1 -63.44 -52.40 -7.11
N GLY A 2 -62.96 -51.21 -6.70
CA GLY A 2 -62.54 -50.15 -7.63
C GLY A 2 -61.03 -49.89 -7.48
N ARG A 3 -60.25 -50.12 -8.54
CA ARG A 3 -58.79 -49.99 -8.55
C ARG A 3 -58.36 -48.52 -8.47
N ALA A 4 -57.41 -48.25 -7.57
CA ALA A 4 -56.69 -46.99 -7.45
C ALA A 4 -55.92 -46.67 -8.75
N ARG A 5 -56.02 -45.43 -9.22
CA ARG A 5 -55.08 -44.86 -10.18
C ARG A 5 -54.06 -44.04 -9.42
N THR A 6 -52.82 -44.51 -9.49
CA THR A 6 -51.58 -43.91 -9.02
C THR A 6 -51.40 -42.52 -9.64
N ALA A 7 -51.34 -41.49 -8.80
CA ALA A 7 -50.70 -40.23 -9.16
C ALA A 7 -49.39 -40.15 -8.36
N ALA A 8 -48.31 -40.62 -8.96
CA ALA A 8 -46.97 -40.36 -8.45
C ALA A 8 -46.70 -38.86 -8.64
N ALA A 9 -47.01 -38.07 -7.62
CA ALA A 9 -46.58 -36.68 -7.56
C ALA A 9 -45.04 -36.68 -7.49
N HIS A 10 -44.40 -36.48 -8.64
CA HIS A 10 -43.00 -36.09 -8.70
C HIS A 10 -42.89 -34.69 -8.11
N GLY A 11 -42.74 -34.63 -6.79
CA GLY A 11 -42.38 -33.42 -6.05
C GLY A 11 -40.96 -33.02 -6.44
N GLY A 12 -40.83 -32.31 -7.56
CA GLY A 12 -39.57 -31.78 -8.04
C GLY A 12 -38.91 -30.92 -6.96
N HIS A 13 -37.67 -31.27 -6.62
CA HIS A 13 -36.80 -30.52 -5.73
C HIS A 13 -36.50 -29.13 -6.31
N ARG A 14 -37.38 -28.15 -6.08
CA ARG A 14 -37.20 -26.74 -6.46
C ARG A 14 -36.29 -25.95 -5.49
N HIS A 15 -35.29 -26.62 -4.92
CA HIS A 15 -34.32 -26.01 -4.00
C HIS A 15 -32.94 -25.76 -4.62
N GLY A 16 -32.72 -26.14 -5.89
CA GLY A 16 -31.41 -26.04 -6.56
C GLY A 16 -31.07 -24.65 -7.13
N ASP A 17 -32.04 -23.96 -7.75
CA ASP A 17 -31.72 -22.79 -8.58
C ASP A 17 -31.26 -21.55 -7.80
N ARG A 18 -31.74 -21.34 -6.56
CA ARG A 18 -31.31 -20.19 -5.73
C ARG A 18 -29.96 -20.42 -5.06
N GLY A 19 -29.58 -21.68 -4.82
CA GLY A 19 -28.31 -22.04 -4.19
C GLY A 19 -27.15 -22.06 -5.19
N GLN A 20 -27.42 -22.48 -6.44
CA GLN A 20 -26.40 -22.58 -7.48
C GLN A 20 -25.78 -21.21 -7.81
N VAL A 21 -26.60 -20.17 -7.95
CA VAL A 21 -26.12 -18.80 -8.21
C VAL A 21 -25.24 -18.29 -7.05
N ALA A 22 -25.58 -18.62 -5.80
CA ALA A 22 -24.80 -18.22 -4.64
C ALA A 22 -23.45 -18.94 -4.56
N VAL A 23 -23.39 -20.22 -4.95
CA VAL A 23 -22.14 -21.01 -4.97
C VAL A 23 -21.21 -20.52 -6.09
N GLU A 24 -21.75 -20.19 -7.26
CA GLU A 24 -21.00 -19.57 -8.37
C GLU A 24 -20.41 -18.21 -7.95
N PHE A 25 -21.20 -17.36 -7.29
CA PHE A 25 -20.72 -16.07 -6.77
C PHE A 25 -19.64 -16.22 -5.71
N THR A 26 -19.78 -17.19 -4.81
CA THR A 26 -18.79 -17.46 -3.76
C THR A 26 -17.44 -17.89 -4.37
N GLY A 27 -17.43 -18.49 -5.56
CA GLY A 27 -16.20 -18.81 -6.29
C GLY A 27 -15.42 -17.58 -6.77
N MET A 28 -16.11 -16.48 -7.12
CA MET A 28 -15.46 -15.23 -7.56
C MET A 28 -14.98 -14.36 -6.38
N VAL A 29 -15.61 -14.48 -5.20
CA VAL A 29 -15.28 -13.64 -4.03
C VAL A 29 -13.79 -13.68 -3.67
N PRO A 30 -13.12 -14.85 -3.54
CA PRO A 30 -11.69 -14.90 -3.25
C PRO A 30 -10.82 -14.19 -4.30
N LEU A 31 -11.18 -14.31 -5.58
CA LEU A 31 -10.46 -13.66 -6.68
C LEU A 31 -10.62 -12.13 -6.62
N VAL A 32 -11.84 -11.65 -6.40
CA VAL A 32 -12.11 -10.21 -6.25
C VAL A 32 -11.36 -9.65 -5.05
N LEU A 33 -11.40 -10.33 -3.90
CA LEU A 33 -10.64 -9.93 -2.71
C LEU A 33 -9.13 -9.92 -2.99
N GLY A 34 -8.60 -10.92 -3.70
CA GLY A 34 -7.19 -10.96 -4.10
C GLY A 34 -6.79 -9.75 -4.96
N VAL A 35 -7.61 -9.40 -5.96
CA VAL A 35 -7.36 -8.21 -6.80
C VAL A 35 -7.44 -6.93 -5.98
N LEU A 36 -8.45 -6.79 -5.12
CA LEU A 36 -8.58 -5.62 -4.24
C LEU A 36 -7.36 -5.48 -3.32
N LEU A 37 -6.85 -6.59 -2.78
CA LEU A 37 -5.63 -6.59 -1.97
C LEU A 37 -4.41 -6.13 -2.78
N LEU A 38 -4.26 -6.57 -4.03
CA LEU A 38 -3.17 -6.13 -4.91
C LEU A 38 -3.27 -4.64 -5.24
N LEU A 39 -4.46 -4.16 -5.59
CA LEU A 39 -4.72 -2.73 -5.83
C LEU A 39 -4.43 -1.90 -4.59
N TRP A 40 -4.83 -2.41 -3.43
CA TRP A 40 -4.53 -1.79 -2.15
C TRP A 40 -3.02 -1.73 -1.88
N GLN A 41 -2.27 -2.82 -2.11
CA GLN A 41 -0.81 -2.80 -1.96
C GLN A 41 -0.17 -1.79 -2.92
N ALA A 42 -0.62 -1.73 -4.17
CA ALA A 42 -0.13 -0.75 -5.13
C ALA A 42 -0.39 0.70 -4.67
N ALA A 43 -1.56 0.96 -4.10
CA ALA A 43 -1.89 2.26 -3.51
C ALA A 43 -0.95 2.62 -2.33
N LEU A 44 -0.66 1.67 -1.43
CA LEU A 44 0.29 1.89 -0.33
C LEU A 44 1.71 2.17 -0.80
N ILE A 45 2.17 1.47 -1.84
CA ILE A 45 3.48 1.73 -2.45
C ILE A 45 3.52 3.14 -3.03
N GLY A 46 2.51 3.52 -3.82
CA GLY A 46 2.41 4.87 -4.39
C GLY A 46 2.37 5.96 -3.32
N TYR A 47 1.61 5.75 -2.25
CA TYR A 47 1.58 6.66 -1.11
C TYR A 47 2.95 6.80 -0.44
N THR A 48 3.71 5.71 -0.32
CA THR A 48 5.05 5.73 0.27
C THR A 48 6.05 6.52 -0.60
N TYR A 49 5.94 6.48 -1.93
CA TYR A 49 6.73 7.34 -2.82
C TYR A 49 6.45 8.83 -2.56
N SER A 50 5.17 9.21 -2.47
CA SER A 50 4.81 10.60 -2.16
C SER A 50 5.34 11.05 -0.80
N LEU A 51 5.27 10.17 0.20
CA LEU A 51 5.77 10.45 1.55
C LEU A 51 7.30 10.60 1.58
N ALA A 52 8.02 9.71 0.90
CA ALA A 52 9.49 9.74 0.81
C ALA A 52 9.97 11.02 0.10
N GLY A 53 9.31 11.41 -1.00
CA GLY A 53 9.63 12.64 -1.73
C GLY A 53 9.48 13.89 -0.88
N ASN A 54 8.33 14.03 -0.21
CA ASN A 54 8.08 15.18 0.69
C ASN A 54 9.08 15.24 1.85
N ALA A 55 9.47 14.09 2.40
CA ALA A 55 10.50 14.02 3.44
C ALA A 55 11.88 14.42 2.89
N ALA A 56 12.26 13.97 1.69
CA ALA A 56 13.53 14.32 1.07
C ALA A 56 13.61 15.82 0.74
N ASP A 57 12.55 16.40 0.18
CA ASP A 57 12.50 17.83 -0.15
C ASP A 57 12.66 18.71 1.10
N GLU A 58 11.96 18.37 2.19
CA GLU A 58 12.10 19.11 3.44
C GLU A 58 13.50 18.95 4.05
N ALA A 59 14.06 17.74 3.98
CA ALA A 59 15.40 17.46 4.47
C ALA A 59 16.47 18.25 3.70
N ALA A 60 16.36 18.31 2.36
CA ALA A 60 17.24 19.11 1.52
C ALA A 60 17.15 20.60 1.85
N ARG A 61 15.93 21.14 2.05
CA ARG A 61 15.71 22.55 2.41
C ARG A 61 16.23 22.92 3.79
N ALA A 62 15.92 22.09 4.80
CA ALA A 62 16.45 22.30 6.14
C ALA A 62 17.99 22.23 6.13
N GLY A 63 18.53 21.28 5.38
CA GLY A 63 19.95 21.11 5.17
C GLY A 63 20.61 22.27 4.42
N ALA A 64 19.98 22.85 3.41
CA ALA A 64 20.53 24.00 2.68
C ALA A 64 20.84 25.23 3.57
N VAL A 65 20.10 25.40 4.68
CA VAL A 65 20.22 26.55 5.58
C VAL A 65 20.90 26.25 6.92
N GLY A 66 21.53 25.08 7.10
CA GLY A 66 22.17 24.74 8.38
C GLY A 66 21.33 23.99 9.40
N GLY A 67 20.09 23.62 9.06
CA GLY A 67 19.20 22.89 9.94
C GLY A 67 19.48 21.38 10.05
N ASP A 68 18.73 20.73 10.94
CA ASP A 68 18.74 19.27 11.11
C ASP A 68 17.98 18.58 9.99
N CYS A 69 18.71 18.09 8.99
CA CYS A 69 18.19 17.37 7.83
C CYS A 69 17.44 16.08 8.20
N ALA A 70 17.97 15.28 9.15
CA ALA A 70 17.36 14.01 9.52
C ALA A 70 16.08 14.22 10.35
N GLY A 71 16.11 15.18 11.27
CA GLY A 71 14.93 15.60 12.03
C GLY A 71 13.83 16.17 11.12
N ALA A 72 14.20 16.98 10.12
CA ALA A 72 13.27 17.52 9.14
C ALA A 72 12.58 16.42 8.31
N ALA A 73 13.33 15.45 7.77
CA ALA A 73 12.76 14.27 7.13
C ALA A 73 11.81 13.51 8.06
N GLY A 74 12.24 13.23 9.29
CA GLY A 74 11.48 12.48 10.29
C GLY A 74 10.17 13.16 10.67
N SER A 75 10.14 14.48 10.73
CA SER A 75 8.94 15.27 11.06
C SER A 75 7.79 15.09 10.06
N LYS A 76 8.09 14.66 8.83
CA LYS A 76 7.10 14.41 7.78
C LYS A 76 6.53 12.99 7.82
N LEU A 77 7.07 12.12 8.67
CA LEU A 77 6.69 10.73 8.76
C LEU A 77 5.79 10.50 9.98
N SER A 78 4.73 9.70 9.81
CA SER A 78 3.93 9.22 10.93
C SER A 78 4.53 7.91 11.48
N GLY A 79 4.18 7.54 12.71
CA GLY A 79 4.80 6.42 13.44
C GLY A 79 4.69 5.03 12.78
N ALA A 80 3.89 4.89 11.71
CA ALA A 80 3.80 3.65 10.93
C ALA A 80 4.92 3.48 9.90
N TRP A 81 5.73 4.51 9.62
CA TRP A 81 6.86 4.46 8.68
C TRP A 81 8.19 4.59 9.42
N SER A 82 9.15 3.77 9.00
CA SER A 82 10.56 3.89 9.41
C SER A 82 11.38 4.41 8.25
N ALA A 83 12.21 5.41 8.53
CA ALA A 83 13.12 6.04 7.58
C ALA A 83 14.58 5.80 7.93
N SER A 84 15.41 5.69 6.91
CA SER A 84 16.82 6.07 6.99
C SER A 84 17.06 7.26 6.06
N THR A 85 17.64 8.31 6.63
CA THR A 85 17.95 9.55 5.90
C THR A 85 19.47 9.69 5.79
N SER A 86 19.96 9.96 4.58
CA SER A 86 21.34 10.38 4.33
C SER A 86 21.31 11.79 3.76
N CYS A 87 22.20 12.65 4.24
CA CYS A 87 22.29 14.02 3.77
C CYS A 87 23.75 14.39 3.54
N GLY A 88 24.00 15.27 2.58
CA GLY A 88 25.36 15.68 2.25
C GLY A 88 25.39 16.94 1.41
N VAL A 89 26.59 17.49 1.27
CA VAL A 89 26.86 18.60 0.36
C VAL A 89 27.51 18.03 -0.89
N ALA A 90 27.03 18.44 -2.06
CA ALA A 90 27.52 18.05 -3.37
C ALA A 90 27.71 19.30 -4.24
N GLY A 91 28.88 19.93 -4.14
CA GLY A 91 29.16 21.22 -4.77
C GLY A 91 28.36 22.34 -4.09
N ASP A 92 27.63 23.13 -4.89
CA ASP A 92 26.78 24.22 -4.41
C ASP A 92 25.36 23.75 -4.03
N LEU A 93 25.16 22.44 -3.91
CA LEU A 93 23.88 21.84 -3.58
C LEU A 93 23.99 21.04 -2.28
N TYR A 94 22.95 21.13 -1.45
CA TYR A 94 22.69 20.24 -0.35
C TYR A 94 21.73 19.13 -0.79
N THR A 95 22.13 17.86 -0.69
CA THR A 95 21.37 16.69 -1.12
C THR A 95 20.80 15.91 0.07
N ALA A 96 19.64 15.31 -0.13
CA ALA A 96 19.00 14.42 0.85
C ALA A 96 18.41 13.17 0.17
N ASP A 97 18.76 12.02 0.72
CA ASP A 97 18.29 10.70 0.33
C ASP A 97 17.45 10.12 1.47
N VAL A 98 16.16 9.86 1.24
CA VAL A 98 15.26 9.28 2.23
C VAL A 98 14.79 7.92 1.75
N SER A 99 15.08 6.89 2.54
CA SER A 99 14.63 5.52 2.29
C SER A 99 13.54 5.13 3.29
N LEU A 100 12.36 4.77 2.78
CA LEU A 100 11.21 4.32 3.58
C LEU A 100 10.90 2.85 3.35
N ARG A 101 10.63 2.12 4.43
CA ARG A 101 10.07 0.77 4.34
C ARG A 101 8.56 0.83 4.21
N VAL A 102 8.01 0.17 3.18
CA VAL A 102 6.57 0.07 2.97
C VAL A 102 5.99 -0.91 4.01
N PRO A 103 5.05 -0.49 4.87
CA PRO A 103 4.43 -1.39 5.82
C PRO A 103 3.56 -2.42 5.09
N ALA A 104 3.74 -3.69 5.43
CA ALA A 104 2.95 -4.77 4.86
C ALA A 104 1.59 -4.92 5.57
N LEU A 105 0.55 -5.23 4.80
CA LEU A 105 -0.82 -5.30 5.32
C LEU A 105 -1.17 -6.63 6.03
N PHE A 106 -0.30 -7.64 5.95
CA PHE A 106 -0.53 -8.93 6.59
C PHE A 106 0.41 -9.15 7.77
N PRO A 107 -0.10 -9.45 8.98
CA PRO A 107 0.74 -9.88 10.09
C PRO A 107 1.45 -11.20 9.70
N GLY A 108 2.75 -11.12 9.42
CA GLY A 108 3.60 -12.27 9.04
C GLY A 108 4.21 -12.20 7.63
N ALA A 109 3.75 -11.30 6.75
CA ALA A 109 4.37 -11.09 5.44
C ALA A 109 5.18 -9.78 5.46
N ASN A 110 6.45 -9.83 5.86
CA ASN A 110 7.31 -8.65 5.79
C ASN A 110 7.80 -8.52 4.34
N LEU A 111 7.07 -7.81 3.48
CA LEU A 111 7.52 -7.56 2.12
C LEU A 111 8.68 -6.54 2.19
N PRO A 112 9.89 -6.90 1.73
CA PRO A 112 11.08 -6.05 1.86
C PRO A 112 11.11 -4.95 0.78
N PHE A 113 10.00 -4.24 0.56
CA PHE A 113 9.95 -3.12 -0.37
C PHE A 113 10.42 -1.86 0.35
N THR A 114 11.58 -1.37 -0.07
CA THR A 114 12.11 -0.08 0.35
C THR A 114 11.96 0.89 -0.82
N VAL A 115 11.37 2.04 -0.55
CA VAL A 115 11.24 3.14 -1.49
C VAL A 115 12.30 4.17 -1.16
N VAL A 116 13.06 4.61 -2.15
CA VAL A 116 14.09 5.64 -2.00
C VAL A 116 13.66 6.88 -2.77
N ALA A 117 13.78 8.04 -2.14
CA ALA A 117 13.58 9.33 -2.75
C ALA A 117 14.81 10.21 -2.55
N HIS A 118 15.07 11.06 -3.56
CA HIS A 118 16.23 11.93 -3.63
C HIS A 118 15.78 13.36 -3.88
N ALA A 119 16.34 14.32 -3.15
CA ALA A 119 16.10 15.74 -3.34
C ALA A 119 17.40 16.54 -3.17
N ALA A 120 17.44 17.73 -3.76
CA ALA A 120 18.57 18.66 -3.65
C ALA A 120 18.08 20.11 -3.60
N ALA A 121 18.76 20.96 -2.85
CA ALA A 121 18.53 22.40 -2.75
C ALA A 121 19.87 23.15 -2.81
N ALA A 122 19.88 24.42 -3.22
CA ALA A 122 21.12 25.22 -3.21
C ALA A 122 21.66 25.38 -1.78
N ASP A 123 22.96 25.16 -1.58
CA ASP A 123 23.59 25.34 -0.27
C ASP A 123 23.88 26.83 -0.04
N GLU A 124 23.08 27.47 0.81
CA GLU A 124 23.15 28.90 1.10
C GLU A 124 24.27 29.22 2.11
N ARG A 125 25.06 28.22 2.54
CA ARG A 125 26.21 28.41 3.43
C ARG A 125 27.54 28.65 2.71
N GLY A 126 27.59 28.41 1.41
CA GLY A 126 28.80 28.54 0.58
C GLY A 126 29.10 29.96 0.11
N GLU A 127 28.16 30.89 0.35
CA GLU A 127 28.30 32.35 0.14
C GLU A 127 28.77 33.05 1.42
#